data_AF-A0A1V4R568-F1
#
_entry.id   AF-A0A1V4R568-F1
#
_cell.length_a   1.000
_cell.length_b   1.000
_cell.length_c   1.000
_cell.angle_alpha   90.00
_cell.angle_beta   90.00
_cell.angle_gamma   90.00
#
_symmetry.space_group_name_H-M   'P 1'
#
loop_
_entity.id
_entity.type
_entity.pdbx_description
1 polymer ?
#
loop_
_entity_poly.entity_id
_entity_poly.type
_entity_poly.pdbx_seq_one_letter_code
_entity_poly.pdbx_strand_id
1 'polypeptide(L)'
;MKNIFLKTIFMAVVLTLTIQANSMIKNSTDIKKAGKPIMMLFSTKTCAYCDLFKKDLKNHKELNSLAKDFDIYEIKRDEQHSYTMWGEPTNLKTLEMTFAIKATPNTIIFDKIGRKIWQVPGYANPAIMVPYLKFVKGLDSGKYEITKWREFLKKEGIIK
;
A
#
# COMPACT_ATOMS: atom_id res chain seq x y z
N MET A 1 42.33 -10.68 52.98
CA MET A 1 41.42 -11.50 53.82
C MET A 1 40.06 -11.56 53.15
N LYS A 2 39.63 -12.78 52.79
CA LYS A 2 38.24 -13.28 52.61
C LYS A 2 37.30 -12.46 51.69
N ASN A 3 37.01 -12.95 50.49
CA ASN A 3 35.85 -13.84 50.18
C ASN A 3 34.55 -13.01 50.06
N ILE A 4 33.57 -13.22 49.17
CA ILE A 4 33.18 -14.34 48.32
C ILE A 4 32.00 -13.83 47.46
N PHE A 5 31.84 -14.38 46.26
CA PHE A 5 30.60 -14.51 45.47
C PHE A 5 29.42 -13.56 45.76
N LEU A 6 28.99 -12.82 44.75
CA LEU A 6 27.55 -12.79 44.45
C LEU A 6 27.25 -12.50 42.97
N LYS A 7 26.95 -13.61 42.28
CA LYS A 7 25.90 -13.76 41.27
C LYS A 7 25.97 -12.85 40.03
N THR A 8 26.53 -13.43 38.98
CA THR A 8 25.84 -13.66 37.70
C THR A 8 24.54 -12.87 37.50
N ILE A 9 24.64 -11.61 37.06
CA ILE A 9 23.53 -10.96 36.37
C ILE A 9 23.75 -11.28 34.89
N PHE A 10 23.16 -12.41 34.49
CA PHE A 10 22.91 -12.71 33.09
C PHE A 10 22.05 -11.54 32.59
N MET A 11 22.67 -10.59 31.90
CA MET A 11 21.97 -9.51 31.21
C MET A 11 21.27 -10.16 30.02
N ALA A 12 20.19 -10.88 30.31
CA ALA A 12 19.24 -11.33 29.32
C ALA A 12 18.56 -10.07 28.79
N VAL A 13 19.22 -9.42 27.83
CA VAL A 13 18.56 -8.53 26.89
C VAL A 13 17.59 -9.44 26.14
N VAL A 14 16.40 -9.59 26.70
CA VAL A 14 15.27 -10.15 25.99
C VAL A 14 14.98 -9.13 24.90
N LEU A 15 15.60 -9.37 23.74
CA LEU A 15 15.24 -8.71 22.50
C LEU A 15 13.82 -9.20 22.22
N THR A 16 12.83 -8.54 22.82
CA THR A 16 11.44 -8.75 22.48
C THR A 16 11.30 -8.28 21.05
N LEU A 17 11.56 -9.18 20.11
CA LEU A 17 10.99 -9.13 18.78
C LEU A 17 9.48 -9.25 19.02
N THR A 18 8.86 -8.12 19.35
CA THR A 18 7.43 -7.98 19.16
C THR A 18 7.23 -8.23 17.68
N ILE A 19 6.81 -9.45 17.35
CA ILE A 19 6.24 -9.76 16.04
C ILE A 19 4.92 -8.99 16.03
N GLN A 20 5.00 -7.67 15.82
CA GLN A 20 3.88 -6.92 15.31
C GLN A 20 3.62 -7.56 13.96
N ALA A 21 2.49 -8.23 13.83
CA ALA A 21 1.96 -8.63 12.55
C ALA A 21 1.82 -7.34 11.74
N ASN A 22 2.87 -7.01 10.98
CA ASN A 22 2.92 -5.76 10.24
C ASN A 22 1.89 -5.92 9.13
N SER A 23 0.69 -5.39 9.36
CA SER A 23 -0.34 -5.31 8.34
C SER A 23 0.27 -4.56 7.17
N MET A 24 0.32 -5.21 6.00
CA MET A 24 0.80 -4.59 4.75
C MET A 24 0.02 -3.30 4.44
N ILE A 25 -1.24 -3.24 4.87
CA ILE A 25 -2.13 -2.09 4.71
C ILE A 25 -2.06 -1.25 5.98
N LYS A 26 -1.65 0.01 5.82
CA LYS A 26 -1.46 0.98 6.89
C LYS A 26 -2.76 1.76 7.11
N ASN A 27 -3.16 1.89 8.37
CA ASN A 27 -4.17 2.85 8.82
C ASN A 27 -3.45 4.10 9.35
N SER A 28 -2.91 4.92 8.46
CA SER A 28 -2.15 6.13 8.79
C SER A 28 -2.80 7.35 8.14
N THR A 29 -2.87 8.46 8.86
CA THR A 29 -3.30 9.75 8.32
C THR A 29 -2.17 10.49 7.58
N ASP A 30 -0.94 10.01 7.73
CA ASP A 30 0.26 10.59 7.12
C ASP A 30 0.71 9.74 5.92
N ILE A 31 0.50 10.29 4.71
CA ILE A 31 0.71 9.64 3.41
C ILE A 31 1.97 10.23 2.79
N LYS A 32 3.09 9.52 3.00
CA LYS A 32 4.44 9.99 2.64
C LYS A 32 4.99 9.34 1.38
N LYS A 33 5.77 10.11 0.63
CA LYS A 33 6.72 9.61 -0.37
C LYS A 33 7.99 9.15 0.35
N ALA A 34 8.16 7.85 0.52
CA ALA A 34 9.29 7.26 1.26
C ALA A 34 10.16 6.34 0.37
N GLY A 35 10.26 6.66 -0.93
CA GLY A 35 11.08 5.91 -1.88
C GLY A 35 10.46 4.61 -2.40
N LYS A 36 9.25 4.25 -1.92
CA LYS A 36 8.41 3.19 -2.47
C LYS A 36 7.22 3.78 -3.25
N PRO A 37 6.72 3.07 -4.27
CA PRO A 37 5.42 3.41 -4.86
C PRO A 37 4.32 3.29 -3.81
N ILE A 38 3.25 4.05 -4.01
CA ILE A 38 2.17 4.21 -3.02
C ILE A 38 0.88 3.65 -3.60
N MET A 39 0.12 2.93 -2.78
CA MET A 39 -1.25 2.52 -3.10
C MET A 39 -2.20 3.12 -2.07
N MET A 40 -3.13 3.97 -2.50
CA MET A 40 -4.22 4.44 -1.67
C MET A 40 -5.49 3.65 -1.98
N LEU A 41 -6.01 2.93 -1.00
CA LEU A 41 -7.24 2.15 -1.09
C LEU A 41 -8.36 2.89 -0.38
N PHE A 42 -9.27 3.50 -1.13
CA PHE A 42 -10.49 4.07 -0.57
C PHE A 42 -11.49 2.95 -0.28
N SER A 43 -11.97 2.86 0.97
CA SER A 43 -12.86 1.80 1.45
C SER A 43 -13.94 2.32 2.40
N THR A 44 -14.92 1.47 2.71
CA THR A 44 -15.90 1.67 3.79
C THR A 44 -16.09 0.35 4.55
N LYS A 45 -16.63 0.40 5.78
CA LYS A 45 -16.90 -0.79 6.61
C LYS A 45 -17.88 -1.78 5.98
N THR A 46 -18.82 -1.30 5.17
CA THR A 46 -19.88 -2.13 4.56
C THR A 46 -19.54 -2.64 3.16
N CYS A 47 -18.30 -2.46 2.72
CA CYS A 47 -17.86 -2.77 1.36
C CYS A 47 -17.29 -4.19 1.24
N ALA A 48 -18.13 -5.15 0.85
CA ALA A 48 -17.71 -6.55 0.65
C ALA A 48 -16.55 -6.71 -0.36
N TYR A 49 -16.56 -5.90 -1.44
CA TYR A 49 -15.49 -5.91 -2.43
C TYR A 49 -14.17 -5.33 -1.91
N CYS A 50 -14.22 -4.43 -0.93
CA CYS A 50 -13.03 -3.92 -0.25
C CYS A 50 -12.40 -5.03 0.58
N ASP A 51 -13.21 -5.83 1.27
CA ASP A 51 -12.72 -6.97 2.04
C ASP A 51 -12.18 -8.08 1.15
N LEU A 52 -12.82 -8.34 0.02
CA LEU A 52 -12.30 -9.25 -0.99
C LEU A 52 -10.93 -8.78 -1.51
N PHE A 53 -10.79 -7.49 -1.85
CA PHE A 53 -9.52 -6.92 -2.30
C PHE A 53 -8.41 -7.04 -1.22
N LYS A 54 -8.74 -6.72 0.04
CA LYS A 54 -7.81 -6.86 1.18
C LYS A 54 -7.42 -8.33 1.40
N LYS A 55 -8.36 -9.25 1.24
CA LYS A 55 -8.11 -10.70 1.29
C LYS A 55 -7.17 -11.16 0.18
N ASP A 56 -7.38 -10.68 -1.04
CA ASP A 56 -6.52 -11.01 -2.18
C ASP A 56 -5.10 -10.46 -2.01
N LEU A 57 -4.95 -9.22 -1.54
CA LEU A 57 -3.65 -8.63 -1.19
C LEU A 57 -2.89 -9.50 -0.16
N LYS A 58 -3.61 -10.14 0.76
CA LYS A 58 -3.02 -11.01 1.78
C LYS A 58 -2.71 -12.41 1.27
N ASN A 59 -3.63 -13.02 0.53
CA ASN A 59 -3.64 -14.46 0.30
C ASN A 59 -3.16 -14.87 -1.09
N HIS A 60 -3.29 -14.01 -2.11
CA HIS A 60 -2.84 -14.35 -3.46
C HIS A 60 -1.32 -14.17 -3.54
N LYS A 61 -0.58 -15.27 -3.71
CA LYS A 61 0.89 -15.33 -3.58
C LYS A 61 1.65 -14.24 -4.36
N GLU A 62 1.37 -14.09 -5.65
CA GLU A 62 2.10 -13.12 -6.50
C GLU A 62 1.75 -11.68 -6.15
N LEU A 63 0.46 -11.35 -6.11
CA LEU A 63 -0.06 -10.06 -5.65
C LEU A 63 0.50 -9.67 -4.27
N ASN A 64 0.46 -10.58 -3.29
CA ASN A 64 1.03 -10.34 -1.96
C ASN A 64 2.53 -10.03 -2.04
N SER A 65 3.29 -10.80 -2.82
CA SER A 65 4.71 -10.56 -2.99
C SER A 65 5.01 -9.19 -3.58
N LEU A 66 4.26 -8.77 -4.61
CA LEU A 66 4.42 -7.46 -5.24
C LEU A 66 3.99 -6.33 -4.31
N ALA A 67 2.88 -6.49 -3.61
CA ALA A 67 2.28 -5.48 -2.76
C ALA A 67 3.15 -5.10 -1.55
N LYS A 68 4.07 -5.98 -1.10
CA LYS A 68 5.07 -5.67 -0.05
C LYS A 68 6.06 -4.57 -0.45
N ASP A 69 6.23 -4.34 -1.75
CA ASP A 69 7.10 -3.30 -2.28
C ASP A 69 6.39 -1.95 -2.39
N PHE A 70 5.10 -1.88 -2.04
CA PHE A 70 4.30 -0.66 -2.04
C PHE A 70 4.02 -0.21 -0.59
N ASP A 71 3.94 1.10 -0.40
CA ASP A 71 3.33 1.67 0.78
C ASP A 71 1.82 1.77 0.58
N ILE A 72 1.07 0.87 1.21
CA ILE A 72 -0.39 0.77 1.06
C ILE A 72 -1.09 1.48 2.22
N TYR A 73 -1.92 2.47 1.91
CA TYR A 73 -2.71 3.24 2.88
C TYR A 73 -4.19 3.00 2.65
N GLU A 74 -4.92 2.59 3.69
CA GLU A 74 -6.38 2.52 3.65
C GLU A 74 -6.96 3.88 4.00
N ILE A 75 -7.78 4.43 3.09
CA ILE A 75 -8.49 5.69 3.26
C ILE A 75 -9.98 5.36 3.49
N LYS A 76 -10.38 5.34 4.75
CA LYS A 76 -11.75 5.02 5.12
C LYS A 76 -12.66 6.21 4.87
N ARG A 77 -13.69 6.03 4.04
CA ARG A 77 -14.63 7.09 3.64
C ARG A 77 -15.75 7.33 4.64
N ASP A 78 -15.98 6.36 5.52
CA ASP A 78 -16.97 6.41 6.59
C ASP A 78 -16.40 6.96 7.92
N GLU A 79 -15.13 7.39 7.91
CA GLU A 79 -14.46 7.99 9.06
C GLU A 79 -13.84 9.33 8.63
N GLN A 80 -14.38 10.46 9.13
CA GLN A 80 -13.82 11.77 8.82
C GLN A 80 -12.48 11.97 9.54
N HIS A 81 -11.41 12.01 8.73
CA HIS A 81 -10.06 12.25 9.20
C HIS A 81 -9.40 13.41 8.46
N SER A 82 -8.57 14.14 9.18
CA SER A 82 -7.52 14.97 8.60
C SER A 82 -6.37 14.08 8.17
N TYR A 83 -5.78 14.38 7.02
CA TYR A 83 -4.63 13.67 6.48
C TYR A 83 -3.50 14.66 6.20
N THR A 84 -2.29 14.16 6.10
CA THR A 84 -1.16 14.89 5.53
C THR A 84 -0.70 14.11 4.31
N MET A 85 -0.82 14.70 3.12
CA MET A 85 -0.41 14.05 1.88
C MET A 85 0.77 14.81 1.30
N TRP A 86 1.90 14.10 1.13
CA TRP A 86 3.13 14.70 0.61
C TRP A 86 3.65 15.90 1.42
N GLY A 87 3.38 15.93 2.73
CA GLY A 87 3.75 17.03 3.62
C GLY A 87 2.69 18.13 3.73
N GLU A 88 1.67 18.12 2.87
CA GLU A 88 0.61 19.12 2.86
C GLU A 88 -0.63 18.65 3.63
N PRO A 89 -1.20 19.47 4.53
CA PRO A 89 -2.46 19.16 5.19
C PRO A 89 -3.60 19.01 4.18
N THR A 90 -4.42 17.98 4.36
CA THR A 90 -5.64 17.73 3.59
C THR A 90 -6.66 17.01 4.47
N ASN A 91 -7.81 16.66 3.91
CA ASN A 91 -8.85 15.89 4.59
C ASN A 91 -9.53 14.93 3.63
N LEU A 92 -10.36 14.04 4.18
CA LEU A 92 -11.10 13.05 3.39
C LEU A 92 -11.85 13.67 2.20
N LYS A 93 -12.64 14.73 2.44
CA LYS A 93 -13.46 15.37 1.40
C LYS A 93 -12.58 15.93 0.27
N THR A 94 -11.48 16.60 0.61
CA THR A 94 -10.53 17.12 -0.38
C THR A 94 -9.91 15.98 -1.18
N LEU A 95 -9.46 14.90 -0.52
CA LEU A 95 -8.93 13.72 -1.22
C LEU A 95 -9.96 13.11 -2.18
N GLU A 96 -11.20 12.93 -1.73
CA GLU A 96 -12.28 12.41 -2.58
C GLU A 96 -12.57 13.29 -3.80
N MET A 97 -12.57 14.62 -3.63
CA MET A 97 -12.75 15.57 -4.73
C MET A 97 -11.56 15.55 -5.69
N THR A 98 -10.32 15.62 -5.18
CA THR A 98 -9.08 15.61 -5.97
C THR A 98 -8.99 14.38 -6.86
N PHE A 99 -9.41 13.23 -6.34
CA PHE A 99 -9.37 11.97 -7.07
C PHE A 99 -10.72 11.54 -7.65
N ALA A 100 -11.75 12.39 -7.60
CA ALA A 100 -13.09 12.09 -8.09
C ALA A 100 -13.63 10.72 -7.61
N ILE A 101 -13.48 10.43 -6.32
CA ILE A 101 -13.88 9.15 -5.71
C ILE A 101 -15.41 9.09 -5.60
N LYS A 102 -16.01 8.18 -6.38
CA LYS A 102 -17.47 7.97 -6.42
C LYS A 102 -17.93 6.64 -5.84
N ALA A 103 -17.03 5.65 -5.74
CA ALA A 103 -17.35 4.29 -5.35
C ALA A 103 -16.23 3.66 -4.51
N THR A 104 -16.50 2.54 -3.87
CA THR A 104 -15.51 1.72 -3.15
C THR A 104 -15.60 0.24 -3.58
N PRO A 105 -14.47 -0.49 -3.64
CA PRO A 105 -13.12 0.02 -3.45
C PRO A 105 -12.72 0.95 -4.60
N ASN A 106 -11.86 1.93 -4.31
CA ASN A 106 -11.21 2.73 -5.35
C ASN A 106 -9.73 2.83 -5.03
N THR A 107 -8.91 2.29 -5.92
CA THR A 107 -7.47 2.17 -5.68
C THR A 107 -6.72 3.15 -6.56
N ILE A 108 -5.90 3.99 -5.95
CA ILE A 108 -5.00 4.89 -6.66
C ILE A 108 -3.57 4.42 -6.45
N ILE A 109 -2.81 4.28 -7.53
CA ILE A 109 -1.43 3.81 -7.48
C ILE A 109 -0.53 4.90 -8.02
N PHE A 110 0.45 5.28 -7.20
CA PHE A 110 1.48 6.25 -7.51
C PHE A 110 2.83 5.55 -7.62
N ASP A 111 3.71 6.12 -8.44
CA ASP A 111 5.12 5.74 -8.45
C ASP A 111 5.87 6.31 -7.23
N LYS A 112 7.15 5.98 -7.08
CA LYS A 112 7.95 6.37 -5.90
C LYS A 112 8.12 7.88 -5.70
N ILE A 113 7.89 8.69 -6.74
CA ILE A 113 7.98 10.16 -6.66
C ILE A 113 6.60 10.83 -6.51
N GLY A 114 5.53 10.04 -6.47
CA GLY A 114 4.16 10.52 -6.26
C GLY A 114 3.40 10.89 -7.53
N ARG A 115 3.86 10.48 -8.72
CA ARG A 115 3.06 10.62 -9.94
C ARG A 115 1.96 9.57 -9.94
N LYS A 116 0.71 9.98 -10.16
CA LYS A 116 -0.42 9.06 -10.30
C LYS A 116 -0.28 8.24 -11.58
N ILE A 117 -0.15 6.92 -11.45
CA ILE A 117 -0.02 6.00 -12.59
C ILE A 117 -1.37 5.35 -12.91
N TRP A 118 -2.03 4.81 -11.88
CA TRP A 118 -3.31 4.12 -12.05
C TRP A 118 -4.37 4.66 -11.12
N GLN A 119 -5.61 4.60 -11.58
CA GLN A 119 -6.78 4.74 -10.73
C GLN A 119 -7.82 3.72 -11.16
N VAL A 120 -8.27 2.91 -10.20
CA VAL A 120 -9.15 1.77 -10.44
C VAL A 120 -10.44 1.96 -9.64
N PRO A 121 -11.51 2.46 -10.29
CA PRO A 121 -12.81 2.62 -9.64
C PRO A 121 -13.54 1.26 -9.60
N GLY A 122 -13.26 0.48 -8.57
CA GLY A 122 -13.87 -0.83 -8.35
C GLY A 122 -12.86 -1.90 -7.95
N TYR A 123 -13.36 -3.11 -7.73
CA TYR A 123 -12.53 -4.27 -7.43
C TYR A 123 -11.73 -4.70 -8.66
N ALA A 124 -10.40 -4.65 -8.55
CA ALA A 124 -9.50 -5.33 -9.47
C ALA A 124 -9.02 -6.62 -8.83
N ASN A 125 -9.42 -7.74 -9.42
CA ASN A 125 -8.93 -9.05 -9.04
C ASN A 125 -7.42 -9.19 -9.27
N PRO A 126 -6.77 -10.25 -8.76
CA PRO A 126 -5.33 -10.44 -8.92
C PRO A 126 -4.86 -10.43 -10.37
N ALA A 127 -5.63 -10.96 -11.32
CA ALA A 127 -5.27 -10.98 -12.73
C ALA A 127 -5.09 -9.57 -13.32
N ILE A 128 -5.85 -8.58 -12.83
CA ILE A 128 -5.72 -7.17 -13.24
C ILE A 128 -4.68 -6.44 -12.40
N MET A 129 -4.74 -6.61 -11.07
CA MET A 129 -3.91 -5.83 -10.15
C MET A 129 -2.41 -6.20 -10.27
N VAL A 130 -2.08 -7.48 -10.49
CA VAL A 130 -0.69 -7.93 -10.64
C VAL A 130 0.04 -7.20 -11.78
N PRO A 131 -0.48 -7.17 -13.03
CA PRO A 131 0.13 -6.39 -14.10
C PRO A 131 0.25 -4.90 -13.77
N TYR A 132 -0.74 -4.31 -13.11
CA TYR A 132 -0.68 -2.89 -12.73
C TYR A 132 0.50 -2.61 -11.79
N LEU A 133 0.71 -3.47 -10.77
CA LEU A 133 1.86 -3.34 -9.86
C LEU A 133 3.19 -3.65 -10.54
N LYS A 134 3.23 -4.65 -11.44
CA LYS A 134 4.43 -4.95 -12.24
C LYS A 134 4.85 -3.76 -13.09
N PHE A 135 3.88 -3.08 -13.73
CA PHE A 135 4.17 -1.90 -14.53
C PHE A 135 4.78 -0.78 -13.70
N VAL A 136 4.20 -0.47 -12.53
CA VAL A 136 4.71 0.58 -11.63
C VAL A 136 6.11 0.25 -11.12
N LYS A 137 6.37 -1.00 -10.70
CA LYS A 137 7.72 -1.44 -10.33
C LYS A 137 8.72 -1.34 -11.49
N GLY A 138 8.30 -1.70 -12.69
CA GLY A 138 9.11 -1.58 -13.89
C GLY A 138 9.44 -0.12 -14.22
N LEU A 139 8.46 0.78 -14.08
CA LEU A 139 8.65 2.23 -14.22
C LEU A 139 9.65 2.76 -13.18
N ASP A 140 9.49 2.39 -11.91
CA ASP A 140 10.35 2.86 -10.81
C ASP A 140 11.79 2.36 -10.89
N SER A 141 12.01 1.20 -11.52
CA SER A 141 13.33 0.63 -11.78
C SER A 141 13.96 1.10 -13.10
N GLY A 142 13.25 1.94 -13.88
CA GLY A 142 13.71 2.39 -15.19
C GLY A 142 13.63 1.34 -16.29
N LYS A 143 12.99 0.20 -16.03
CA LYS A 143 12.77 -0.87 -17.02
C LYS A 143 11.81 -0.44 -18.13
N TYR A 144 10.85 0.43 -17.80
CA TYR A 144 9.86 0.95 -18.73
C TYR A 144 9.71 2.46 -18.57
N GLU A 145 9.34 3.12 -19.66
CA GLU A 145 8.81 4.47 -19.61
C GLU A 145 7.29 4.46 -19.41
N ILE A 146 6.74 5.53 -18.85
CA ILE A 146 5.29 5.65 -18.64
C ILE A 146 4.51 5.52 -19.97
N THR A 147 5.09 5.97 -21.08
CA THR A 147 4.53 5.89 -22.44
C THR A 147 4.26 4.45 -22.91
N LYS A 148 4.97 3.47 -22.33
CA LYS A 148 4.89 2.05 -22.69
C LYS A 148 3.73 1.30 -22.04
N TRP A 149 2.89 1.99 -21.25
CA TRP A 149 1.81 1.35 -20.51
C TRP A 149 0.85 0.54 -21.39
N ARG A 150 0.50 1.03 -22.59
CA ARG A 150 -0.41 0.32 -23.51
C ARG A 150 0.20 -0.98 -24.01
N GLU A 151 1.43 -0.91 -24.47
CA GLU A 151 2.19 -2.07 -24.97
C GLU A 151 2.31 -3.14 -23.88
N PHE A 152 2.66 -2.71 -22.66
CA PHE A 152 2.75 -3.58 -21.50
C PHE A 152 1.40 -4.25 -21.18
N LEU A 153 0.31 -3.49 -21.08
CA LEU A 153 -1.00 -4.06 -20.77
C LEU A 153 -1.56 -4.96 -21.87
N LYS A 154 -1.25 -4.70 -23.14
CA LYS A 154 -1.58 -5.62 -24.25
C LYS A 154 -0.84 -6.95 -24.10
N LYS A 155 0.46 -6.88 -23.82
CA LYS A 155 1.31 -8.07 -23.60
C LYS A 155 0.83 -8.92 -22.42
N GLU A 156 0.37 -8.27 -21.34
CA GLU A 156 -0.19 -8.94 -20.16
C GLU A 156 -1.68 -9.34 -20.34
N GLY A 157 -2.27 -9.12 -21.53
CA GLY A 157 -3.64 -9.54 -21.84
C GLY A 157 -4.74 -8.74 -21.14
N ILE A 158 -4.42 -7.57 -20.58
CA ILE A 158 -5.38 -6.72 -19.86
C ILE A 158 -6.24 -5.88 -20.80
N ILE A 159 -5.65 -5.43 -21.91
CA ILE A 159 -6.35 -4.68 -22.95
C ILE A 159 -6.09 -5.31 -24.32
N LYS A 160 -7.01 -5.10 -25.26
CA LYS A 160 -6.91 -5.58 -26.65
C LYS A 160 -6.17 -4.59 -27.53
#